data_AF-A0A6V8CPW6-F1
#
_entry.id   AF-A0A6V8CPW6-F1
#
_cell.length_a   1.000
_cell.length_b   1.000
_cell.length_c   1.000
_cell.angle_alpha   90.00
_cell.angle_beta   90.00
_cell.angle_gamma   90.00
#
_symmetry.space_group_name_H-M   'P 1'
#
loop_
_entity.id
_entity.type
_entity.pdbx_description
1 polymer ?
#
loop_
_entity_poly.entity_id
_entity_poly.type
_entity_poly.pdbx_seq_one_letter_code
_entity_poly.pdbx_strand_id
1 'polypeptide(L)'
;CIDVDEDAALHRSSFSRGENGEPVIDWQRTCESVEPGITATIERARREGIDLLIEGVHIVPSDRLLRAWREGGGIAVGLLMQVETEEKHRAMLKSRDAHSYRRADRYLAGFSRIRRIQEGLQERAKIASWPVVDPTWGSDTDRIKHFLNLAWNEHKA
;
A
#
# COMPACT_ATOMS: atom_id res chain seq x y z
N CYS A 1 -24.27 2.88 24.17
CA CYS A 1 -23.87 2.22 22.92
C CYS A 1 -23.59 3.34 21.95
N ILE A 2 -22.33 3.56 21.56
CA ILE A 2 -22.03 4.54 20.52
C ILE A 2 -22.46 3.85 19.23
N ASP A 3 -23.52 4.33 18.59
CA ASP A 3 -23.77 4.02 17.19
C ASP A 3 -22.56 4.58 16.45
N VAL A 4 -21.58 3.70 16.22
CA VAL A 4 -20.49 3.96 15.29
C VAL A 4 -21.20 4.05 13.96
N ASP A 5 -21.39 5.27 13.48
CA ASP A 5 -21.83 5.55 12.11
C ASP A 5 -21.14 4.51 11.21
N GLU A 6 -21.93 3.62 10.57
CA GLU A 6 -21.39 2.49 9.82
C GLU A 6 -20.49 3.07 8.74
N ASP A 7 -19.16 3.03 8.95
CA ASP A 7 -18.21 3.60 8.01
C ASP A 7 -18.29 2.78 6.71
N ALA A 8 -19.06 3.28 5.76
CA ALA A 8 -19.31 2.63 4.49
C ALA A 8 -18.02 2.37 3.71
N ALA A 9 -16.94 3.11 4.00
CA ALA A 9 -15.63 2.89 3.41
C ALA A 9 -14.92 1.65 3.96
N LEU A 10 -15.17 1.26 5.21
CA LEU A 10 -14.66 0.03 5.79
C LEU A 10 -15.25 -1.23 5.15
N HIS A 11 -16.50 -1.16 4.69
CA HIS A 11 -17.27 -2.32 4.22
C HIS A 11 -17.24 -2.52 2.70
N ARG A 12 -16.41 -1.77 1.97
CA ARG A 12 -16.30 -1.88 0.51
C ARG A 12 -14.87 -2.08 0.04
N SER A 13 -14.71 -2.49 -1.21
CA SER A 13 -13.37 -2.59 -1.82
C SER A 13 -12.79 -1.20 -2.06
N SER A 14 -11.50 -1.01 -1.77
CA SER A 14 -10.73 0.20 -2.07
C SER A 14 -10.72 0.56 -3.57
N PHE A 15 -10.95 -0.43 -4.44
CA PHE A 15 -11.04 -0.25 -5.89
C PHE A 15 -12.47 -0.06 -6.40
N SER A 16 -13.48 -0.12 -5.51
CA SER A 16 -14.87 0.11 -5.88
C SER A 16 -15.23 1.59 -5.85
N ARG A 17 -16.37 1.92 -6.46
CA ARG A 17 -16.92 3.28 -6.42
C ARG A 17 -17.47 3.56 -5.01
N GLY A 18 -17.01 4.64 -4.39
CA GLY A 18 -17.57 5.17 -3.15
C GLY A 18 -18.57 6.29 -3.42
N GLU A 19 -18.94 7.01 -2.37
CA GLU A 19 -19.93 8.09 -2.43
C GLU A 19 -19.50 9.25 -3.33
N ASN A 20 -18.21 9.60 -3.32
CA ASN A 20 -17.70 10.71 -4.15
C ASN A 20 -17.60 10.31 -5.63
N GLY A 21 -17.41 9.01 -5.90
CA GLY A 21 -17.23 8.48 -7.24
C GLY A 21 -15.84 8.73 -7.84
N GLU A 22 -15.03 9.60 -7.25
CA GLU A 22 -13.66 9.89 -7.68
C GLU A 22 -12.71 8.80 -7.14
N PRO A 23 -11.94 8.10 -8.02
CA PRO A 23 -11.07 6.98 -7.65
C PRO A 23 -10.16 7.17 -6.44
N VAL A 24 -9.39 8.26 -6.43
CA VAL A 24 -8.33 8.51 -5.46
C VAL A 24 -8.92 8.97 -4.13
N ILE A 25 -9.95 9.82 -4.16
CA ILE A 25 -10.68 10.26 -2.95
C ILE A 25 -11.37 9.07 -2.29
N ASP A 26 -12.09 8.27 -3.08
CA ASP A 26 -12.79 7.10 -2.55
C ASP A 26 -11.80 6.10 -1.95
N TRP A 27 -10.67 5.84 -2.61
CA TRP A 27 -9.59 5.02 -2.04
C TRP A 27 -9.06 5.60 -0.72
N GLN A 28 -8.79 6.91 -0.66
CA GLN A 28 -8.32 7.57 0.57
C GLN A 28 -9.29 7.38 1.73
N ARG A 29 -10.61 7.48 1.49
CA ARG A 29 -11.61 7.18 2.52
C ARG A 29 -11.44 5.77 3.09
N THR A 30 -11.19 4.77 2.24
CA THR A 30 -10.94 3.40 2.74
C THR A 30 -9.65 3.29 3.55
N CYS A 31 -8.65 4.11 3.26
CA CYS A 31 -7.42 4.18 4.07
C CYS A 31 -7.68 4.82 5.43
N GLU A 32 -8.43 5.92 5.47
CA GLU A 32 -8.81 6.63 6.69
C GLU A 32 -9.54 5.71 7.67
N SER A 33 -10.47 4.87 7.18
CA SER A 33 -11.21 3.90 7.99
C SER A 33 -10.33 2.89 8.72
N VAL A 34 -9.17 2.53 8.16
CA VAL A 34 -8.28 1.50 8.72
C VAL A 34 -7.01 2.08 9.35
N GLU A 35 -6.72 3.37 9.17
CA GLU A 35 -5.55 4.06 9.72
C GLU A 35 -5.39 3.86 11.24
N PRO A 36 -6.46 3.92 12.07
CA PRO A 36 -6.31 3.70 13.50
C PRO A 36 -5.77 2.30 13.84
N GLY A 37 -6.21 1.27 13.11
CA GLY A 37 -5.75 -0.10 13.28
C GLY A 37 -4.29 -0.31 12.86
N ILE A 38 -3.89 0.30 11.74
CA ILE A 38 -2.49 0.29 11.28
C ILE A 38 -1.60 0.97 12.31
N THR A 39 -2.00 2.16 12.78
CA THR A 39 -1.25 2.93 13.79
C THR A 39 -1.10 2.13 15.09
N ALA A 40 -2.18 1.53 15.58
CA ALA A 40 -2.14 0.69 16.78
C ALA A 40 -1.19 -0.52 16.62
N THR A 41 -1.15 -1.12 15.42
CA THR A 41 -0.25 -2.25 15.11
C THR A 41 1.21 -1.82 15.12
N ILE A 42 1.53 -0.68 14.50
CA ILE A 42 2.88 -0.10 14.48
C ILE A 42 3.34 0.21 15.91
N GLU A 43 2.51 0.91 16.69
CA GLU A 43 2.85 1.30 18.07
C GLU A 43 3.04 0.09 18.99
N ARG A 44 2.24 -0.96 18.81
CA ARG A 44 2.44 -2.22 19.54
C ARG A 44 3.78 -2.85 19.20
N ALA A 45 4.08 -3.00 17.91
CA ALA A 45 5.32 -3.64 17.49
C ALA A 45 6.57 -2.89 18.00
N ARG A 46 6.53 -1.54 17.95
CA ARG A 46 7.57 -0.68 18.54
C ARG A 46 7.72 -0.90 20.05
N ARG A 47 6.62 -1.00 20.78
CA ARG A 47 6.62 -1.22 22.24
C ARG A 47 7.15 -2.59 22.62
N GLU A 48 6.81 -3.61 21.85
CA GLU A 48 7.23 -5.00 22.09
C GLU A 48 8.63 -5.29 21.55
N GLY A 49 9.23 -4.36 20.78
CA GLY A 49 10.55 -4.53 20.19
C GLY A 49 10.60 -5.62 19.13
N ILE A 50 9.52 -5.81 18.38
CA ILE A 50 9.40 -6.83 17.33
C ILE A 50 9.47 -6.21 15.93
N ASP A 51 10.01 -6.99 14.99
CA ASP A 51 10.02 -6.62 13.57
C ASP A 51 8.60 -6.68 13.00
N LEU A 52 8.30 -5.76 12.07
CA LEU A 52 6.98 -5.64 11.47
C LEU A 52 7.07 -5.44 9.96
N LEU A 53 6.34 -6.27 9.22
CA LEU A 53 6.06 -6.08 7.80
C LEU A 53 4.57 -5.83 7.62
N ILE A 54 4.21 -4.70 7.01
CA ILE A 54 2.83 -4.38 6.65
C ILE A 54 2.74 -4.25 5.13
N GLU A 55 1.79 -4.97 4.54
CA GLU A 55 1.44 -4.85 3.12
C GLU A 55 -0.04 -4.49 3.00
N GLY A 56 -0.35 -3.61 2.04
CA GLY A 56 -1.73 -3.37 1.65
C GLY A 56 -1.90 -2.09 0.87
N VAL A 57 -2.98 -2.04 0.09
CA VAL A 57 -3.36 -0.84 -0.67
C VAL A 57 -3.77 0.33 0.25
N HIS A 58 -4.09 0.05 1.51
CA HIS A 58 -4.48 1.07 2.49
C HIS A 58 -3.29 1.80 3.13
N ILE A 59 -2.06 1.36 2.85
CA ILE A 59 -0.86 2.02 3.37
C ILE A 59 -0.57 3.23 2.49
N VAL A 60 -0.96 4.41 2.98
CA VAL A 60 -0.67 5.67 2.32
C VAL A 60 0.81 6.01 2.55
N PRO A 61 1.62 6.16 1.49
CA PRO A 61 3.03 6.52 1.65
C PRO A 61 3.19 7.79 2.48
N SER A 62 3.95 7.69 3.57
CA SER A 62 4.16 8.77 4.50
C SER A 62 5.48 8.60 5.22
N ASP A 63 6.31 9.64 5.18
CA ASP A 63 7.56 9.66 5.93
C ASP A 63 7.33 9.67 7.45
N ARG A 64 6.17 10.17 7.91
CA ARG A 64 5.77 10.11 9.33
C ARG A 64 5.74 8.68 9.87
N LEU A 65 5.25 7.72 9.07
CA LEU A 65 5.19 6.31 9.45
C LEU A 65 6.60 5.73 9.68
N LEU A 66 7.56 6.12 8.83
CA LEU A 66 8.93 5.64 8.93
C LEU A 66 9.72 6.37 10.04
N ARG A 67 9.52 7.67 10.21
CA ARG A 67 10.19 8.49 11.24
C ARG A 67 9.93 7.97 12.63
N ALA A 68 8.67 7.66 12.97
CA ALA A 68 8.34 7.13 14.29
C ALA A 68 9.17 5.88 14.63
N TRP A 69 9.31 4.97 13.67
CA TRP A 69 10.11 3.75 13.84
C TRP A 69 11.61 4.05 13.97
N ARG A 70 12.14 4.95 13.12
CA ARG A 70 13.56 5.37 13.11
C ARG A 70 13.96 6.11 14.38
N GLU A 71 13.13 7.02 14.87
CA GLU A 71 13.33 7.75 16.13
C GLU A 71 13.30 6.81 17.35
N GLY A 72 12.61 5.66 17.23
CA GLY A 72 12.67 4.58 18.22
C GLY A 72 13.96 3.75 18.18
N GLY A 73 14.92 4.09 17.31
CA GLY A 73 16.17 3.35 17.11
C GLY A 73 16.05 2.16 16.16
N GLY A 74 14.90 1.98 15.49
CA GLY A 74 14.71 0.91 14.51
C GLY A 74 15.10 1.30 13.09
N ILE A 75 15.13 0.32 12.20
CA ILE A 75 15.28 0.53 10.76
C ILE A 75 13.91 0.43 10.10
N ALA A 76 13.57 1.39 9.23
CA ALA A 76 12.30 1.39 8.52
C ALA A 76 12.47 1.82 7.06
N VAL A 77 11.81 1.09 6.17
CA VAL A 77 11.79 1.31 4.73
C VAL A 77 10.34 1.20 4.25
N GLY A 78 9.89 2.20 3.50
CA GLY A 78 8.61 2.15 2.80
C GLY A 78 8.84 1.96 1.30
N LEU A 79 8.04 1.12 0.66
CA LEU A 79 8.18 0.80 -0.76
C LEU A 79 6.80 0.88 -1.43
N LEU A 80 6.78 1.43 -2.64
CA LEU A 80 5.61 1.34 -3.51
C LEU A 80 5.83 0.23 -4.54
N MET A 81 5.02 -0.81 -4.46
CA MET A 81 4.93 -1.82 -5.53
C MET A 81 3.98 -1.31 -6.61
N GLN A 82 4.43 -1.24 -7.86
CA GLN A 82 3.59 -0.83 -8.99
C GLN A 82 3.85 -1.70 -10.21
N VAL A 83 2.88 -1.78 -11.12
CA VAL A 83 3.14 -2.27 -12.48
C VAL A 83 3.12 -1.07 -13.42
N GLU A 84 4.22 -0.81 -14.11
CA GLU A 84 4.39 0.37 -14.94
C GLU A 84 3.40 0.38 -16.11
N THR A 85 3.37 -0.68 -16.92
CA THR A 85 2.55 -0.72 -18.14
C THR A 85 1.17 -1.33 -17.89
N GLU A 86 0.15 -0.78 -18.55
CA GLU A 86 -1.22 -1.30 -18.43
C GLU A 86 -1.34 -2.72 -18.94
N GLU A 87 -0.66 -3.06 -20.02
CA GLU A 87 -0.71 -4.37 -20.66
C GLU A 87 -0.24 -5.46 -19.70
N LYS A 88 0.91 -5.22 -19.05
CA LYS A 88 1.47 -6.14 -18.05
C LYS A 88 0.57 -6.23 -16.82
N HIS A 89 0.03 -5.10 -16.36
CA HIS A 89 -0.86 -5.08 -15.21
C HIS A 89 -2.15 -5.85 -15.49
N ARG A 90 -2.75 -5.67 -16.68
CA ARG A 90 -3.91 -6.46 -17.13
C ARG A 90 -3.57 -7.95 -17.23
N ALA A 91 -2.40 -8.30 -17.77
CA ALA A 91 -1.95 -9.69 -17.84
C ALA A 91 -1.80 -10.31 -16.45
N MET A 92 -1.25 -9.58 -15.48
CA MET A 92 -1.13 -10.02 -14.09
C MET A 92 -2.49 -10.21 -13.40
N LEU A 93 -3.46 -9.32 -13.66
CA LEU A 93 -4.82 -9.48 -13.14
C LEU A 93 -5.51 -10.72 -13.73
N LYS A 94 -5.28 -11.00 -15.02
CA LYS A 94 -5.80 -12.21 -15.68
C LYS A 94 -5.16 -13.49 -15.16
N SER A 95 -3.84 -13.51 -14.95
CA SER A 95 -3.13 -14.71 -14.48
C SER A 95 -3.47 -15.08 -13.04
N ARG A 96 -3.75 -14.08 -12.18
CA ARG A 96 -4.24 -14.29 -10.81
C ARG A 96 -5.58 -15.03 -10.74
N ASP A 97 -6.41 -14.92 -11.77
CA ASP A 97 -7.77 -15.51 -11.81
C ASP A 97 -7.78 -16.95 -12.34
N ALA A 98 -6.78 -17.34 -13.14
CA ALA A 98 -6.57 -18.75 -13.52
C ALA A 98 -6.43 -19.70 -12.30
N HIS A 99 -6.11 -19.13 -11.13
CA HIS A 99 -5.99 -19.85 -9.86
C HIS A 99 -7.04 -19.41 -8.82
N SER A 100 -7.98 -18.52 -9.15
CA SER A 100 -8.97 -17.95 -8.22
C SER A 100 -10.29 -17.68 -8.93
N TYR A 101 -11.25 -18.59 -8.78
CA TYR A 101 -12.43 -18.79 -9.62
C TYR A 101 -13.44 -17.62 -9.82
N ARG A 102 -13.24 -16.38 -9.33
CA ARG A 102 -14.35 -15.40 -9.26
C ARG A 102 -14.06 -13.89 -9.36
N ARG A 103 -12.89 -13.37 -9.78
CA ARG A 103 -12.61 -11.93 -9.54
C ARG A 103 -11.95 -11.11 -10.66
N ALA A 104 -11.39 -11.69 -11.73
CA ALA A 104 -10.74 -10.88 -12.77
C ALA A 104 -11.70 -9.92 -13.48
N ASP A 105 -12.88 -10.38 -13.89
CA ASP A 105 -13.81 -9.57 -14.69
C ASP A 105 -14.20 -8.26 -13.99
N ARG A 106 -14.38 -8.31 -12.66
CA ARG A 106 -14.67 -7.12 -11.86
C ARG A 106 -13.51 -6.13 -11.85
N TYR A 107 -12.27 -6.60 -11.69
CA TYR A 107 -11.09 -5.74 -11.68
C TYR A 107 -10.73 -5.24 -13.09
N LEU A 108 -10.99 -6.03 -14.13
CA LEU A 108 -10.81 -5.61 -15.51
C LEU A 108 -11.85 -4.55 -15.93
N ALA A 109 -13.10 -4.70 -15.50
CA ALA A 109 -14.14 -3.68 -15.68
C ALA A 109 -13.81 -2.38 -14.94
N GLY A 110 -13.18 -2.49 -13.77
CA GLY A 110 -12.71 -1.34 -12.97
C GLY A 110 -11.26 -0.91 -13.25
N PHE A 111 -10.62 -1.38 -14.31
CA PHE A 111 -9.17 -1.25 -14.44
C PHE A 111 -8.67 0.20 -14.50
N SER A 112 -9.39 1.08 -15.21
CA SER A 112 -9.06 2.51 -15.26
C SER A 112 -9.06 3.15 -13.86
N ARG A 113 -9.96 2.72 -12.98
CA ARG A 113 -10.02 3.16 -11.59
C ARG A 113 -8.81 2.68 -10.79
N ILE A 114 -8.38 1.42 -10.99
CA ILE A 114 -7.16 0.88 -10.38
C ILE A 114 -5.93 1.70 -10.81
N ARG A 115 -5.84 2.06 -12.10
CA ARG A 115 -4.75 2.90 -12.63
C ARG A 115 -4.73 4.29 -12.00
N ARG A 116 -5.89 4.94 -11.88
CA ARG A 116 -6.02 6.23 -11.19
C ARG A 116 -5.59 6.16 -9.73
N ILE A 117 -5.96 5.09 -9.01
CA ILE A 117 -5.52 4.87 -7.64
C ILE A 117 -4.00 4.66 -7.57
N GLN A 118 -3.42 3.92 -8.51
CA GLN A 118 -1.97 3.74 -8.62
C GLN A 118 -1.25 5.09 -8.84
N GLU A 119 -1.77 5.96 -9.71
CA GLU A 119 -1.24 7.31 -9.92
C GLU A 119 -1.24 8.11 -8.60
N GLY A 120 -2.36 8.09 -7.86
CA GLY A 120 -2.43 8.73 -6.54
C GLY A 120 -1.43 8.16 -5.52
N LEU A 121 -1.19 6.84 -5.54
CA LEU A 121 -0.15 6.20 -4.72
C LEU A 121 1.26 6.64 -5.15
N GLN A 122 1.55 6.74 -6.45
CA GLN A 122 2.82 7.19 -7.00
C GLN A 122 3.17 8.62 -6.59
N GLU A 123 2.19 9.53 -6.67
CA GLU A 123 2.36 10.92 -6.25
C GLU A 123 2.74 11.00 -4.77
N ARG A 124 2.03 10.24 -3.92
CA ARG A 124 2.29 10.19 -2.48
C ARG A 124 3.63 9.54 -2.15
N ALA A 125 3.99 8.46 -2.85
CA ALA A 125 5.29 7.81 -2.70
C ALA A 125 6.43 8.77 -3.07
N LYS A 126 6.29 9.55 -4.14
CA LYS A 126 7.26 10.57 -4.53
C LYS A 126 7.43 11.63 -3.44
N ILE A 127 6.33 12.13 -2.87
CA ILE A 127 6.37 13.11 -1.77
C ILE A 127 7.06 12.52 -0.53
N ALA A 128 6.76 11.25 -0.19
CA ALA A 128 7.34 10.56 0.94
C ALA A 128 8.76 9.99 0.68
N SER A 129 9.30 10.16 -0.54
CA SER A 129 10.56 9.54 -0.99
C SER A 129 10.59 8.01 -0.82
N TRP A 130 9.45 7.34 -1.00
CA TRP A 130 9.39 5.89 -1.05
C TRP A 130 9.85 5.39 -2.42
N PRO A 131 10.87 4.51 -2.49
CA PRO A 131 11.27 3.92 -3.75
C PRO A 131 10.13 3.09 -4.36
N VAL A 132 10.14 3.07 -5.69
CA VAL A 132 9.19 2.31 -6.49
C VAL A 132 9.84 1.02 -6.96
N VAL A 133 9.13 -0.09 -6.80
CA VAL A 133 9.54 -1.41 -7.26
C VAL A 133 8.49 -1.94 -8.24
N ASP A 134 8.94 -2.27 -9.46
CA ASP A 134 8.12 -2.95 -10.45
C ASP A 134 8.43 -4.46 -10.45
N PRO A 135 7.47 -5.33 -10.06
CA PRO A 135 7.71 -6.77 -10.00
C PRO A 135 7.84 -7.41 -11.39
N THR A 136 7.54 -6.68 -12.46
CA THR A 136 7.76 -7.14 -13.84
C THR A 136 9.20 -6.93 -14.30
N TRP A 137 10.04 -6.30 -13.47
CA TRP A 137 11.43 -5.97 -13.78
C TRP A 137 12.42 -6.78 -12.95
N GLY A 138 12.61 -8.05 -13.32
CA GLY A 138 13.54 -8.94 -12.65
C GLY A 138 13.03 -9.42 -11.29
N SER A 139 13.96 -9.65 -10.35
CA SER A 139 13.64 -10.10 -8.99
C SER A 139 13.24 -8.90 -8.11
N ASP A 140 11.96 -8.83 -7.76
CA ASP A 140 11.43 -7.89 -6.77
C ASP A 140 12.10 -8.07 -5.40
N THR A 141 12.33 -9.32 -4.98
CA THR A 141 12.98 -9.62 -3.71
C THR A 141 14.38 -9.03 -3.60
N ASP A 142 15.16 -9.04 -4.68
CA ASP A 142 16.52 -8.48 -4.66
C ASP A 142 16.50 -6.95 -4.61
N ARG A 143 15.52 -6.31 -5.26
CA ARG A 143 15.30 -4.86 -5.14
C ARG A 143 14.87 -4.47 -3.72
N ILE A 144 13.97 -5.23 -3.10
CA ILE A 144 13.54 -4.99 -1.72
C ILE A 144 14.73 -5.14 -0.76
N LYS A 145 15.52 -6.22 -0.90
CA LYS A 145 16.76 -6.43 -0.12
C LYS A 145 17.75 -5.29 -0.30
N HIS A 146 17.90 -4.77 -1.52
CA HIS A 146 18.78 -3.64 -1.78
C HIS A 146 18.40 -2.42 -0.94
N PHE A 147 17.12 -2.02 -0.92
CA PHE A 147 16.67 -0.88 -0.11
C PHE A 147 16.78 -1.14 1.40
N LEU A 148 16.51 -2.36 1.87
CA LEU A 148 16.73 -2.73 3.27
C LEU A 148 18.21 -2.62 3.66
N ASN A 149 19.13 -3.09 2.81
CA ASN A 149 20.57 -3.00 3.05
C ASN A 149 21.06 -1.54 3.08
N LEU A 150 20.53 -0.67 2.21
CA LEU A 150 20.83 0.76 2.24
C LEU A 150 20.43 1.37 3.58
N ALA A 151 19.19 1.15 4.02
CA ALA A 151 18.70 1.68 5.29
C ALA A 151 19.47 1.10 6.50
N TRP A 152 19.88 -0.17 6.42
CA TRP A 152 20.70 -0.81 7.45
C TRP A 152 22.10 -0.19 7.55
N ASN A 153 22.71 0.14 6.41
CA ASN A 153 24.03 0.77 6.38
C ASN A 153 23.97 2.23 6.85
N GLU A 154 22.94 2.98 6.45
CA GLU A 154 22.71 4.35 6.93
C GLU A 154 22.51 4.40 8.45
N HIS A 155 21.82 3.42 9.02
CA HIS A 155 21.62 3.34 10.47
C HIS A 155 22.90 3.02 11.25
N LYS A 156 23.89 2.36 10.63
CA LYS A 156 25.17 2.02 11.25
C LYS A 156 26.22 3.13 11.17
N ALA A 157 26.02 4.12 10.30
CA ALA A 157 26.93 5.24 10.07
C ALA A 157 26.75 6.33 11.14
#